data_AF-A0A7S2ITM7-F1
#
_entry.id   AF-A0A7S2ITM7-F1
#
_cell.length_a   1.000
_cell.length_b   1.000
_cell.length_c   1.000
_cell.angle_alpha   90.00
_cell.angle_beta   90.00
_cell.angle_gamma   90.00
#
_symmetry.space_group_name_H-M   'P 1'
#
loop_
_entity.id
_entity.type
_entity.pdbx_description
1 polymer ?
#
loop_
_entity_poly.entity_id
_entity_poly.type
_entity_poly.pdbx_seq_one_letter_code
_entity_poly.pdbx_strand_id
1 'polypeptide(L)'
;NMATRAASLLRSWRSRAGLASAAAFTSTAIAWSEAAPDTISDVEFVERPKEKWVEARTRAVTDSFIDWNAVDISFVDALRTLRSAYSFPLASMQELKAHFLSEAKAGLAGAPSSMRMLPTYVTSRVTGSETGDFYALDLGGTNFRVLRLTLEGDGKVGPVTQGKYQVPLEIKQGTGDDLFGFLADSVATFLATKCGGNPQGVMGFTFSFPTVQDAINRGRLIVWNKEFNASNVVGNDVVVLLQKQLHKRGINLEVRALANDTVGTMEAAAYCNNDTAMGVIFGTGTNAAYIERTANIGKWDGPPSEEMVINTEWGNLDMGNMMNLYDAAIDAASQNPGCQRFEKMISGMYLGEMCRVTLTSPEVLHGFSSTFAASLTSKLTERMSLPTALMAEIEGDASSSMDATGRALEKAGLVGATPRDRALLHEVCVNISTRAAMLSATAVVALLEQMGNADGCTIAIDGTVFECYPYFKERMEFGIEQLMGAQRAHTIKLVLAKDGSGVGAAIIAAIAKP
;
A
#
# COMPACT_ATOMS: atom_id res chain seq x y z
N ASN A 1 -49.53 2.62 25.24
CA ASN A 1 -50.33 1.39 25.04
C ASN A 1 -49.96 0.75 23.69
N MET A 2 -48.74 0.23 23.57
CA MET A 2 -48.09 -0.11 22.28
C MET A 2 -48.05 -1.62 21.97
N ALA A 3 -48.49 -2.48 22.90
CA ALA A 3 -48.41 -3.93 22.78
C ALA A 3 -49.68 -4.61 22.22
N THR A 4 -50.86 -3.97 22.33
CA THR A 4 -52.14 -4.67 22.18
C THR A 4 -52.76 -4.59 20.78
N ARG A 5 -52.32 -3.67 19.92
CA ARG A 5 -52.78 -3.59 18.51
C ARG A 5 -51.96 -4.44 17.53
N ALA A 6 -50.75 -4.85 17.89
CA ALA A 6 -49.96 -5.79 17.10
C ALA A 6 -50.60 -7.20 17.03
N ALA A 7 -51.38 -7.59 18.04
CA ALA A 7 -51.88 -8.96 18.22
C ALA A 7 -53.22 -9.29 17.49
N SER A 8 -53.93 -8.31 16.93
CA SER A 8 -55.23 -8.54 16.27
C SER A 8 -55.16 -8.62 14.74
N LEU A 9 -54.23 -7.92 14.09
CA LEU A 9 -54.04 -8.00 12.63
C LEU A 9 -53.23 -9.24 12.21
N LEU A 10 -52.41 -9.80 13.09
CA LEU A 10 -51.77 -11.11 12.90
C LEU A 10 -52.78 -12.30 12.85
N ARG A 11 -54.08 -12.06 13.06
CA ARG A 11 -55.14 -13.08 12.96
C ARG A 11 -55.96 -13.03 11.66
N SER A 12 -55.69 -12.09 10.75
CA SER A 12 -56.27 -12.11 9.39
C SER A 12 -55.38 -12.83 8.36
N TRP A 13 -54.25 -13.37 8.80
CA TRP A 13 -53.44 -14.34 8.05
C TRP A 13 -54.20 -15.70 7.96
N ARG A 14 -53.97 -16.47 6.89
CA ARG A 14 -54.30 -17.92 6.69
C ARG A 14 -55.55 -18.38 5.92
N SER A 15 -56.48 -17.54 5.42
CA SER A 15 -57.71 -18.07 4.75
C SER A 15 -57.77 -18.01 3.21
N ARG A 16 -56.74 -17.53 2.50
CA ARG A 16 -56.76 -17.46 1.03
C ARG A 16 -55.50 -18.06 0.39
N ALA A 17 -55.61 -19.36 0.07
CA ALA A 17 -54.83 -20.18 -0.87
C ALA A 17 -53.28 -20.16 -0.80
N GLY A 18 -52.55 -21.28 -0.79
CA GLY A 18 -52.99 -22.69 -0.80
C GLY A 18 -51.97 -23.61 -1.48
N LEU A 19 -51.01 -24.13 -0.68
CA LEU A 19 -50.29 -25.43 -0.75
C LEU A 19 -49.97 -26.06 -2.14
N ALA A 20 -48.75 -26.54 -2.44
CA ALA A 20 -47.53 -26.83 -1.66
C ALA A 20 -46.28 -26.74 -2.61
N SER A 21 -45.04 -27.18 -2.34
CA SER A 21 -44.47 -28.07 -1.31
C SER A 21 -42.97 -27.81 -1.01
N ALA A 22 -42.32 -28.76 -0.34
CA ALA A 22 -40.89 -28.86 0.01
C ALA A 22 -39.93 -28.84 -1.21
N ALA A 23 -38.65 -28.44 -1.11
CA ALA A 23 -37.68 -28.80 -0.06
C ALA A 23 -36.42 -27.89 0.01
N ALA A 24 -35.62 -28.13 1.06
CA ALA A 24 -34.21 -27.75 1.28
C ALA A 24 -33.83 -26.26 1.52
N PHE A 25 -33.24 -26.04 2.69
CA PHE A 25 -32.30 -24.95 2.98
C PHE A 25 -31.08 -25.03 2.04
N THR A 26 -30.54 -23.87 1.62
CA THR A 26 -29.10 -23.54 1.78
C THR A 26 -28.83 -22.04 1.56
N SER A 27 -27.64 -21.62 2.00
CA SER A 27 -27.15 -20.25 2.11
C SER A 27 -26.77 -19.57 0.79
N THR A 28 -26.97 -18.25 0.72
CA THR A 28 -26.09 -17.31 0.00
C THR A 28 -25.80 -16.07 0.86
N ALA A 29 -25.10 -16.28 1.97
CA ALA A 29 -24.10 -15.30 2.35
C ALA A 29 -23.06 -15.27 1.21
N ILE A 30 -22.69 -14.10 0.70
CA ILE A 30 -21.60 -13.99 -0.28
C ILE A 30 -20.30 -14.23 0.47
N ALA A 31 -19.89 -15.50 0.48
CA ALA A 31 -18.61 -15.92 1.01
C ALA A 31 -17.50 -15.39 0.10
N TRP A 32 -16.75 -14.41 0.59
CA TRP A 32 -15.36 -14.20 0.15
C TRP A 32 -14.47 -15.14 0.95
N SER A 33 -14.60 -16.44 0.69
CA SER A 33 -13.69 -17.48 1.18
C SER A 33 -13.17 -18.30 0.01
N GLU A 34 -11.84 -18.29 -0.14
CA GLU A 34 -11.05 -19.36 -0.77
C GLU A 34 -11.46 -19.79 -2.18
N ALA A 35 -10.99 -19.01 -3.15
CA ALA A 35 -10.09 -19.56 -4.15
C ALA A 35 -8.92 -18.58 -4.33
N ALA A 36 -7.88 -18.74 -3.52
CA ALA A 36 -6.56 -18.29 -3.97
C ALA A 36 -6.17 -19.19 -5.15
N PRO A 37 -5.60 -18.68 -6.25
CA PRO A 37 -5.05 -19.57 -7.26
C PRO A 37 -3.94 -20.41 -6.62
N ASP A 38 -4.11 -21.74 -6.59
CA ASP A 38 -3.11 -22.69 -6.06
C ASP A 38 -1.80 -22.71 -6.90
N THR A 39 -1.74 -21.90 -7.96
CA THR A 39 -0.55 -21.56 -8.73
C THR A 39 -0.53 -20.06 -9.02
N ILE A 40 0.34 -19.31 -8.35
CA ILE A 40 0.94 -18.12 -8.95
C ILE A 40 2.18 -18.63 -9.68
N SER A 41 2.04 -19.01 -10.95
CA SER A 41 3.14 -19.53 -11.78
C SER A 41 4.05 -18.42 -12.31
N ASP A 42 3.60 -17.17 -12.22
CA ASP A 42 4.25 -16.03 -12.86
C ASP A 42 4.08 -14.79 -11.97
N VAL A 43 5.14 -13.99 -11.84
CA VAL A 43 5.01 -12.58 -11.47
C VAL A 43 4.36 -11.89 -12.67
N GLU A 44 3.03 -11.75 -12.66
CA GLU A 44 2.29 -11.21 -13.80
C GLU A 44 2.65 -9.74 -14.07
N PHE A 45 3.48 -9.51 -15.10
CA PHE A 45 3.74 -8.20 -15.68
C PHE A 45 2.51 -7.68 -16.44
N VAL A 46 1.50 -7.18 -15.72
CA VAL A 46 0.25 -6.69 -16.31
C VAL A 46 0.42 -5.32 -16.99
N GLU A 47 0.66 -5.31 -18.30
CA GLU A 47 0.43 -4.11 -19.13
C GLU A 47 -1.08 -3.89 -19.34
N ARG A 48 -1.59 -2.71 -18.94
CA ARG A 48 -2.98 -2.30 -19.27
C ARG A 48 -3.09 -1.88 -20.74
N PRO A 49 -4.16 -2.25 -21.46
CA PRO A 49 -4.28 -2.02 -22.91
C PRO A 49 -4.23 -0.55 -23.31
N LYS A 50 -3.52 -0.26 -24.42
CA LYS A 50 -3.13 1.08 -24.90
C LYS A 50 -4.27 2.06 -25.13
N GLU A 51 -5.49 1.58 -25.40
CA GLU A 51 -6.65 2.42 -25.70
C GLU A 51 -7.06 3.32 -24.51
N LYS A 52 -6.84 2.88 -23.27
CA LYS A 52 -7.12 3.68 -22.06
C LYS A 52 -6.11 4.82 -21.80
N TRP A 53 -4.97 4.82 -22.49
CA TRP A 53 -3.86 5.74 -22.20
C TRP A 53 -4.06 7.16 -22.75
N VAL A 54 -4.98 7.34 -23.70
CA VAL A 54 -5.17 8.63 -24.39
C VAL A 54 -6.12 9.55 -23.63
N GLU A 55 -7.17 9.02 -23.00
CA GLU A 55 -8.19 9.83 -22.29
C GLU A 55 -7.67 10.40 -20.97
N ALA A 56 -6.77 9.69 -20.26
CA ALA A 56 -6.26 10.09 -18.95
C ALA A 56 -5.30 11.30 -18.97
N ARG A 57 -4.82 11.72 -20.16
CA ARG A 57 -3.80 12.78 -20.29
C ARG A 57 -4.28 14.21 -20.01
N THR A 58 -5.58 14.45 -19.81
CA THR A 58 -6.11 15.81 -19.72
C THR A 58 -7.29 15.94 -18.73
N ARG A 59 -7.35 17.07 -18.02
CA ARG A 59 -8.50 17.53 -17.19
C ARG A 59 -9.87 17.52 -17.90
N ALA A 60 -9.89 17.37 -19.23
CA ALA A 60 -11.08 17.36 -20.06
C ALA A 60 -12.17 16.40 -19.58
N VAL A 61 -11.82 15.29 -18.91
CA VAL A 61 -12.81 14.36 -18.35
C VAL A 61 -13.58 14.96 -17.16
N THR A 62 -12.94 15.73 -16.27
CA THR A 62 -13.56 16.11 -15.00
C THR A 62 -14.46 17.35 -15.12
N ASP A 63 -14.03 18.36 -15.89
CA ASP A 63 -14.89 19.48 -16.26
C ASP A 63 -16.10 19.02 -17.10
N SER A 64 -16.08 17.83 -17.71
CA SER A 64 -17.20 17.29 -18.52
C SER A 64 -18.42 16.85 -17.69
N PHE A 65 -18.23 16.52 -16.41
CA PHE A 65 -19.33 16.17 -15.49
C PHE A 65 -20.04 17.39 -14.88
N ILE A 66 -19.50 18.60 -15.11
CA ILE A 66 -20.02 19.84 -14.54
C ILE A 66 -20.95 20.50 -15.58
N ASP A 67 -22.26 20.47 -15.34
CA ASP A 67 -23.18 21.38 -16.05
C ASP A 67 -23.00 22.80 -15.53
N TRP A 68 -22.17 23.57 -16.22
CA TRP A 68 -21.85 24.97 -15.89
C TRP A 68 -23.07 25.91 -15.91
N ASN A 69 -24.22 25.48 -16.45
CA ASN A 69 -25.48 26.24 -16.39
C ASN A 69 -26.29 25.95 -15.12
N ALA A 70 -25.96 24.87 -14.39
CA ALA A 70 -26.65 24.39 -13.20
C ALA A 70 -25.83 24.57 -11.90
N VAL A 71 -24.67 25.23 -11.97
CA VAL A 71 -23.83 25.57 -10.81
C VAL A 71 -24.02 27.02 -10.37
N ASP A 72 -23.74 27.28 -9.11
CA ASP A 72 -23.83 28.58 -8.45
C ASP A 72 -22.45 29.03 -7.92
N ILE A 73 -22.39 30.22 -7.33
CA ILE A 73 -21.15 30.79 -6.79
C ILE A 73 -20.54 29.87 -5.72
N SER A 74 -21.37 29.25 -4.87
CA SER A 74 -20.90 28.35 -3.80
C SER A 74 -20.17 27.11 -4.34
N PHE A 75 -20.65 26.54 -5.45
CA PHE A 75 -19.94 25.47 -6.17
C PHE A 75 -18.58 25.93 -6.68
N VAL A 76 -18.56 27.06 -7.39
CA VAL A 76 -17.37 27.57 -8.08
C VAL A 76 -16.28 27.96 -7.08
N ASP A 77 -16.66 28.51 -5.93
CA ASP A 77 -15.70 28.88 -4.87
C ASP A 77 -15.15 27.65 -4.15
N ALA A 78 -15.99 26.64 -3.85
CA ALA A 78 -15.53 25.35 -3.29
C ALA A 78 -14.59 24.62 -4.26
N LEU A 79 -14.94 24.57 -5.55
CA LEU A 79 -14.13 23.98 -6.61
C LEU A 79 -12.79 24.71 -6.78
N ARG A 80 -12.78 26.05 -6.70
CA ARG A 80 -11.54 26.84 -6.76
C ARG A 80 -10.65 26.56 -5.55
N THR A 81 -11.22 26.50 -4.35
CA THR A 81 -10.47 26.18 -3.12
C THR A 81 -9.83 24.81 -3.20
N LEU A 82 -10.60 23.79 -3.59
CA LEU A 82 -10.13 22.42 -3.81
C LEU A 82 -8.97 22.36 -4.81
N ARG A 83 -9.19 22.89 -6.03
CA ARG A 83 -8.19 22.86 -7.11
C ARG A 83 -6.92 23.64 -6.77
N SER A 84 -7.02 24.65 -5.90
CA SER A 84 -5.87 25.38 -5.37
C SER A 84 -5.12 24.57 -4.30
N ALA A 85 -5.83 24.03 -3.32
CA ALA A 85 -5.25 23.31 -2.18
C ALA A 85 -4.54 22.00 -2.56
N TYR A 86 -4.96 21.35 -3.64
CA TYR A 86 -4.36 20.13 -4.17
C TYR A 86 -3.50 20.33 -5.42
N SER A 87 -3.28 21.58 -5.84
CA SER A 87 -2.38 21.88 -6.96
C SER A 87 -0.95 21.48 -6.62
N PHE A 88 -0.31 20.69 -7.48
CA PHE A 88 1.09 20.32 -7.35
C PHE A 88 1.79 20.45 -8.71
N PRO A 89 2.10 21.70 -9.13
CA PRO A 89 2.69 21.99 -10.43
C PRO A 89 4.14 21.49 -10.50
N LEU A 90 4.69 21.43 -11.72
CA LEU A 90 6.07 21.00 -11.97
C LEU A 90 7.12 21.74 -11.12
N ALA A 91 6.91 23.01 -10.79
CA ALA A 91 7.78 23.77 -9.89
C ALA A 91 7.83 23.15 -8.48
N SER A 92 6.68 22.77 -7.90
CA SER A 92 6.60 22.10 -6.59
C SER A 92 7.14 20.67 -6.66
N MET A 93 6.97 19.97 -7.79
CA MET A 93 7.62 18.67 -8.03
C MET A 93 9.15 18.81 -8.05
N GLN A 94 9.69 19.86 -8.67
CA GLN A 94 11.13 20.14 -8.69
C GLN A 94 11.67 20.51 -7.29
N GLU A 95 10.92 21.31 -6.52
CA GLU A 95 11.24 21.65 -5.12
C GLU A 95 11.27 20.40 -4.23
N LEU A 96 10.23 19.56 -4.29
CA LEU A 96 10.18 18.29 -3.55
C LEU A 96 11.30 17.34 -3.99
N LYS A 97 11.61 17.23 -5.29
CA LYS A 97 12.73 16.39 -5.77
C LYS A 97 14.06 16.84 -5.17
N ALA A 98 14.32 18.15 -5.13
CA ALA A 98 15.55 18.71 -4.55
C ALA A 98 15.63 18.48 -3.03
N HIS A 99 14.52 18.67 -2.31
CA HIS A 99 14.42 18.38 -0.88
C HIS A 99 14.63 16.89 -0.57
N PHE A 100 13.94 16.01 -1.31
CA PHE A 100 14.09 14.56 -1.20
C PHE A 100 15.56 14.12 -1.41
N LEU A 101 16.22 14.63 -2.45
CA LEU A 101 17.64 14.34 -2.72
C LEU A 101 18.57 14.83 -1.60
N SER A 102 18.25 15.96 -0.97
CA SER A 102 18.99 16.47 0.19
C SER A 102 18.84 15.53 1.39
N GLU A 103 17.61 15.17 1.75
CA GLU A 103 17.29 14.30 2.87
C GLU A 103 17.84 12.88 2.68
N ALA A 104 17.77 12.34 1.46
CA ALA A 104 18.36 11.06 1.10
C ALA A 104 19.88 11.05 1.30
N LYS A 105 20.59 12.09 0.83
CA LYS A 105 22.05 12.22 1.00
C LYS A 105 22.45 12.41 2.47
N ALA A 106 21.71 13.23 3.22
CA ALA A 106 21.92 13.39 4.66
C ALA A 106 21.70 12.06 5.41
N GLY A 107 20.63 11.34 5.08
CA GLY A 107 20.31 10.03 5.66
C GLY A 107 21.36 8.97 5.36
N LEU A 108 21.91 8.91 4.14
CA LEU A 108 23.01 8.02 3.76
C LEU A 108 24.33 8.37 4.47
N ALA A 109 24.61 9.66 4.66
CA ALA A 109 25.77 10.14 5.41
C ALA A 109 25.67 9.94 6.93
N GLY A 110 24.51 9.52 7.45
CA GLY A 110 24.26 9.41 8.89
C GLY A 110 24.08 10.76 9.60
N ALA A 111 23.90 11.84 8.83
CA ALA A 111 23.54 13.15 9.35
C ALA A 111 22.05 13.19 9.76
N PRO A 112 21.61 14.19 10.54
CA PRO A 112 20.19 14.41 10.80
C PRO A 112 19.39 14.51 9.49
N SER A 113 18.40 13.64 9.34
CA SER A 113 17.49 13.56 8.19
C SER A 113 16.16 12.96 8.63
N SER A 114 15.09 13.37 7.98
CA SER A 114 13.75 12.78 8.10
C SER A 114 13.65 11.41 7.41
N MET A 115 14.51 11.14 6.42
CA MET A 115 14.65 9.85 5.73
C MET A 115 15.74 8.98 6.38
N ARG A 116 15.41 7.73 6.72
CA ARG A 116 16.34 6.86 7.47
C ARG A 116 17.42 6.22 6.61
N MET A 117 17.14 5.93 5.33
CA MET A 117 18.10 5.36 4.37
C MET A 117 18.88 4.16 4.95
N LEU A 118 18.16 3.14 5.40
CA LEU A 118 18.65 2.01 6.17
C LEU A 118 19.44 1.01 5.29
N PRO A 119 20.71 0.70 5.62
CA PRO A 119 21.45 -0.40 5.01
C PRO A 119 20.77 -1.74 5.29
N THR A 120 20.55 -2.54 4.24
CA THR A 120 19.80 -3.83 4.32
C THR A 120 20.72 -5.05 4.40
N TYR A 121 22.03 -4.87 4.20
CA TYR A 121 23.02 -5.94 4.00
C TYR A 121 22.78 -6.84 2.78
N VAL A 122 21.80 -6.53 1.93
CA VAL A 122 21.64 -7.15 0.60
C VAL A 122 22.66 -6.49 -0.35
N THR A 123 23.84 -7.09 -0.43
CA THR A 123 25.02 -6.58 -1.18
C THR A 123 25.39 -7.42 -2.41
N SER A 124 24.60 -8.45 -2.70
CA SER A 124 24.74 -9.31 -3.89
C SER A 124 23.48 -9.19 -4.71
N ARG A 125 23.62 -9.09 -6.03
CA ARG A 125 22.47 -9.13 -6.95
C ARG A 125 22.03 -10.58 -7.14
N VAL A 126 20.72 -10.77 -7.18
CA VAL A 126 20.11 -11.95 -7.80
C VAL A 126 20.56 -12.08 -9.25
N THR A 127 20.74 -13.31 -9.70
CA THR A 127 21.25 -13.63 -11.04
C THR A 127 20.19 -14.23 -11.95
N GLY A 128 19.09 -14.71 -11.37
CA GLY A 128 18.12 -15.58 -12.02
C GLY A 128 18.56 -17.05 -12.05
N SER A 129 19.78 -17.38 -11.60
CA SER A 129 20.34 -18.75 -11.60
C SER A 129 20.20 -19.48 -10.27
N GLU A 130 19.66 -18.81 -9.25
CA GLU A 130 19.37 -19.38 -7.94
C GLU A 130 18.38 -20.55 -8.08
N THR A 131 18.65 -21.66 -7.39
CA THR A 131 17.82 -22.89 -7.46
C THR A 131 17.59 -23.51 -6.09
N GLY A 132 16.46 -24.21 -5.93
CA GLY A 132 16.14 -25.00 -4.74
C GLY A 132 14.86 -24.57 -4.02
N ASP A 133 14.53 -25.30 -2.95
CA ASP A 133 13.35 -25.05 -2.13
C ASP A 133 13.64 -24.06 -1.00
N PHE A 134 12.83 -23.00 -0.92
CA PHE A 134 12.96 -21.93 0.06
C PHE A 134 11.64 -21.64 0.76
N TYR A 135 11.75 -21.12 1.98
CA TYR A 135 10.62 -20.68 2.78
C TYR A 135 10.65 -19.16 2.96
N ALA A 136 9.48 -18.55 3.08
CA ALA A 136 9.38 -17.14 3.43
C ALA A 136 8.26 -16.87 4.43
N LEU A 137 8.51 -15.93 5.32
CA LEU A 137 7.51 -15.32 6.19
C LEU A 137 7.28 -13.88 5.74
N ASP A 138 6.04 -13.43 5.73
CA ASP A 138 5.70 -12.05 5.39
C ASP A 138 4.72 -11.51 6.44
N LEU A 139 5.22 -10.61 7.31
CA LEU A 139 4.46 -9.96 8.36
C LEU A 139 4.15 -8.51 7.97
N GLY A 140 3.01 -8.33 7.30
CA GLY A 140 2.43 -7.03 7.00
C GLY A 140 1.50 -6.51 8.10
N GLY A 141 0.84 -5.37 7.84
CA GLY A 141 -0.07 -4.73 8.80
C GLY A 141 -1.39 -5.48 9.04
N THR A 142 -1.87 -6.25 8.06
CA THR A 142 -3.21 -6.87 8.07
C THR A 142 -3.16 -8.39 8.19
N ASN A 143 -2.19 -9.04 7.55
CA ASN A 143 -2.08 -10.49 7.48
C ASN A 143 -0.61 -10.90 7.68
N PHE A 144 -0.44 -12.07 8.28
CA PHE A 144 0.79 -12.84 8.24
C PHE A 144 0.68 -13.91 7.15
N ARG A 145 1.76 -14.14 6.39
CA ARG A 145 1.84 -15.23 5.41
C ARG A 145 3.05 -16.11 5.67
N VAL A 146 2.86 -17.40 5.41
CA VAL A 146 3.92 -18.40 5.34
C VAL A 146 3.92 -18.95 3.92
N LEU A 147 5.08 -18.96 3.26
CA LEU A 147 5.24 -19.41 1.89
C LEU A 147 6.33 -20.50 1.82
N ARG A 148 6.15 -21.43 0.89
CA ARG A 148 7.18 -22.30 0.33
C ARG A 148 7.17 -22.14 -1.18
N LEU A 149 8.33 -21.93 -1.78
CA LEU A 149 8.51 -21.87 -3.22
C LEU A 149 9.79 -22.58 -3.64
N THR A 150 9.83 -23.01 -4.89
CA THR A 150 11.02 -23.55 -5.53
C THR A 150 11.55 -22.51 -6.51
N LEU A 151 12.83 -22.15 -6.42
CA LEU A 151 13.52 -21.42 -7.48
C LEU A 151 13.99 -22.44 -8.52
N GLU A 152 13.61 -22.25 -9.79
CA GLU A 152 13.88 -23.20 -10.88
C GLU A 152 15.10 -22.81 -11.71
N GLY A 153 15.73 -21.67 -11.43
CA GLY A 153 16.71 -21.03 -12.31
C GLY A 153 16.03 -20.33 -13.50
N ASP A 154 16.84 -19.79 -14.42
CA ASP A 154 16.42 -18.97 -15.57
C ASP A 154 15.39 -17.86 -15.23
N GLY A 155 15.46 -17.30 -14.01
CA GLY A 155 14.54 -16.29 -13.49
C GLY A 155 13.12 -16.78 -13.20
N LYS A 156 12.91 -18.10 -13.12
CA LYS A 156 11.59 -18.73 -12.90
C LYS A 156 11.37 -19.09 -11.44
N VAL A 157 10.20 -18.72 -10.93
CA VAL A 157 9.69 -19.12 -9.62
C VAL A 157 8.68 -20.23 -9.86
N GLY A 158 8.97 -21.42 -9.36
CA GLY A 158 8.07 -22.57 -9.42
C GLY A 158 6.86 -22.42 -8.47
N PRO A 159 6.04 -23.47 -8.32
CA PRO A 159 4.77 -23.40 -7.60
C PRO A 159 4.89 -22.85 -6.17
N VAL A 160 4.30 -21.68 -5.94
CA VAL A 160 4.25 -21.02 -4.62
C VAL A 160 3.11 -21.60 -3.78
N THR A 161 3.45 -22.42 -2.77
CA THR A 161 2.49 -22.87 -1.76
C THR A 161 2.44 -21.82 -0.64
N GLN A 162 1.25 -21.30 -0.29
CA GLN A 162 1.11 -20.30 0.78
C GLN A 162 -0.01 -20.61 1.78
N GLY A 163 0.18 -20.14 3.01
CA GLY A 163 -0.81 -20.09 4.09
C GLY A 163 -0.95 -18.68 4.62
N LYS A 164 -2.18 -18.22 4.85
CA LYS A 164 -2.51 -16.85 5.26
C LYS A 164 -3.20 -16.87 6.63
N TYR A 165 -2.70 -16.05 7.54
CA TYR A 165 -3.09 -16.01 8.95
C TYR A 165 -3.41 -14.58 9.35
N GLN A 166 -4.62 -14.32 9.83
CA GLN A 166 -4.96 -13.01 10.39
C GLN A 166 -4.38 -12.91 11.80
N VAL A 167 -3.54 -11.89 12.04
CA VAL A 167 -2.96 -11.64 13.38
C VAL A 167 -4.02 -10.95 14.25
N PRO A 168 -4.49 -11.54 15.36
CA PRO A 168 -5.47 -10.90 16.24
C PRO A 168 -4.92 -9.65 16.90
N LEU A 169 -5.78 -8.68 17.24
CA LEU A 169 -5.33 -7.38 17.79
C LEU A 169 -4.66 -7.54 19.16
N GLU A 170 -5.18 -8.46 19.98
CA GLU A 170 -4.61 -8.90 21.25
C GLU A 170 -3.20 -9.51 21.11
N ILE A 171 -2.88 -10.10 19.96
CA ILE A 171 -1.53 -10.60 19.64
C ILE A 171 -0.64 -9.46 19.13
N LYS A 172 -1.17 -8.57 18.27
CA LYS A 172 -0.45 -7.36 17.83
C LYS A 172 -0.01 -6.45 19.00
N GLN A 173 -0.79 -6.43 20.09
CA GLN A 173 -0.61 -5.55 21.25
C GLN A 173 -0.17 -6.30 22.53
N GLY A 174 0.09 -7.61 22.45
CA GLY A 174 0.48 -8.45 23.58
C GLY A 174 1.98 -8.35 23.93
N THR A 175 2.61 -9.49 24.22
CA THR A 175 4.08 -9.57 24.37
C THR A 175 4.75 -10.09 23.09
N GLY A 176 6.05 -9.84 22.96
CA GLY A 176 6.86 -10.45 21.91
C GLY A 176 6.83 -11.97 21.93
N ASP A 177 6.80 -12.62 23.10
CA ASP A 177 6.71 -14.09 23.17
C ASP A 177 5.33 -14.60 22.71
N ASP A 178 4.26 -13.80 22.83
CA ASP A 178 2.94 -14.11 22.24
C ASP A 178 2.94 -13.91 20.72
N LEU A 179 3.43 -12.76 20.23
CA LEU A 179 3.48 -12.45 18.80
C LEU A 179 4.34 -13.46 18.04
N PHE A 180 5.62 -13.60 18.39
CA PHE A 180 6.51 -14.55 17.73
C PHE A 180 6.11 -16.01 18.01
N GLY A 181 5.39 -16.27 19.10
CA GLY A 181 4.71 -17.54 19.35
C GLY A 181 3.67 -17.85 18.28
N PHE A 182 2.71 -16.94 18.08
CA PHE A 182 1.66 -17.04 17.06
C PHE A 182 2.23 -17.20 15.64
N LEU A 183 3.30 -16.49 15.29
CA LEU A 183 3.98 -16.67 13.99
C LEU A 183 4.51 -18.11 13.86
N ALA A 184 5.19 -18.63 14.88
CA ALA A 184 5.75 -19.98 14.86
C ALA A 184 4.68 -21.08 14.91
N ASP A 185 3.53 -20.87 15.58
CA ASP A 185 2.36 -21.76 15.54
C ASP A 185 1.72 -21.80 14.14
N SER A 186 1.65 -20.63 13.49
CA SER A 186 1.18 -20.51 12.10
C SER A 186 2.11 -21.24 11.13
N VAL A 187 3.44 -21.15 11.31
CA VAL A 187 4.42 -21.93 10.54
C VAL A 187 4.27 -23.43 10.81
N ALA A 188 4.15 -23.87 12.06
CA ALA A 188 3.91 -25.29 12.38
C ALA A 188 2.65 -25.84 11.69
N THR A 189 1.56 -25.05 11.70
CA THR A 189 0.29 -25.38 11.05
C THR A 189 0.45 -25.49 9.53
N PHE A 190 1.12 -24.50 8.89
CA PHE A 190 1.40 -24.52 7.46
C PHE A 190 2.20 -25.76 7.06
N LEU A 191 3.29 -26.05 7.76
CA LEU A 191 4.18 -27.16 7.46
C LEU A 191 3.47 -28.52 7.55
N ALA A 192 2.67 -28.71 8.60
CA ALA A 192 1.89 -29.93 8.79
C ALA A 192 0.76 -30.12 7.77
N THR A 193 0.12 -29.03 7.32
CA THR A 193 -1.09 -29.11 6.46
C THR A 193 -0.83 -28.92 4.97
N LYS A 194 0.27 -28.26 4.58
CA LYS A 194 0.58 -27.88 3.19
C LYS A 194 1.94 -28.41 2.70
N CYS A 195 2.90 -28.71 3.58
CA CYS A 195 4.25 -29.15 3.18
C CYS A 195 4.59 -30.61 3.56
N GLY A 196 3.68 -31.34 4.20
CA GLY A 196 3.86 -32.76 4.52
C GLY A 196 4.77 -33.06 5.70
N GLY A 197 5.17 -32.07 6.51
CA GLY A 197 5.95 -32.30 7.71
C GLY A 197 7.01 -31.22 7.98
N ASN A 198 7.95 -31.55 8.87
CA ASN A 198 8.97 -30.65 9.42
C ASN A 198 10.20 -30.59 8.49
N PRO A 199 10.38 -29.52 7.69
CA PRO A 199 11.44 -29.45 6.70
C PRO A 199 12.76 -29.03 7.34
N GLN A 200 13.85 -29.25 6.60
CA GLN A 200 15.14 -28.61 6.85
C GLN A 200 15.43 -27.65 5.71
N GLY A 201 15.98 -26.48 6.02
CA GLY A 201 16.27 -25.47 5.01
C GLY A 201 16.39 -24.07 5.61
N VAL A 202 16.52 -23.09 4.73
CA VAL A 202 16.61 -21.68 5.09
C VAL A 202 15.30 -20.96 4.78
N MET A 203 15.05 -19.87 5.51
CA MET A 203 13.88 -19.01 5.30
C MET A 203 14.24 -17.53 5.32
N GLY A 204 13.54 -16.77 4.49
CA GLY A 204 13.50 -15.31 4.59
C GLY A 204 12.38 -14.85 5.52
N PHE A 205 12.61 -13.74 6.21
CA PHE A 205 11.59 -13.08 7.02
C PHE A 205 11.42 -11.64 6.52
N THR A 206 10.34 -11.40 5.79
CA THR A 206 9.89 -10.04 5.48
C THR A 206 9.14 -9.49 6.69
N PHE A 207 9.71 -8.42 7.25
CA PHE A 207 9.27 -7.75 8.45
C PHE A 207 9.11 -6.26 8.13
N SER A 208 7.89 -5.86 7.78
CA SER A 208 7.56 -4.55 7.21
C SER A 208 7.54 -3.40 8.23
N PHE A 209 8.57 -3.28 9.06
CA PHE A 209 8.70 -2.27 10.11
C PHE A 209 10.12 -1.66 10.12
N PRO A 210 10.28 -0.38 10.53
CA PRO A 210 11.59 0.28 10.57
C PRO A 210 12.55 -0.48 11.48
N THR A 211 13.63 -1.01 10.91
CA THR A 211 14.54 -1.94 11.56
C THR A 211 15.99 -1.54 11.27
N VAL A 212 16.82 -1.37 12.30
CA VAL A 212 18.28 -1.26 12.09
C VAL A 212 18.82 -2.67 11.97
N GLN A 213 19.39 -3.00 10.82
CA GLN A 213 20.09 -4.27 10.63
C GLN A 213 21.54 -4.15 11.07
N ASP A 214 22.05 -5.22 11.70
CA ASP A 214 23.45 -5.40 12.04
C ASP A 214 24.07 -6.54 11.18
N ALA A 215 23.23 -7.29 10.45
CA ALA A 215 23.58 -8.24 9.39
C ALA A 215 22.35 -8.51 8.49
N ILE A 216 22.51 -9.27 7.40
CA ILE A 216 21.38 -9.72 6.57
C ILE A 216 20.37 -10.57 7.36
N ASN A 217 20.82 -11.27 8.41
CA ASN A 217 20.02 -12.14 9.27
C ASN A 217 19.82 -11.59 10.71
N ARG A 218 20.08 -10.30 10.96
CA ARG A 218 19.96 -9.69 12.29
C ARG A 218 19.45 -8.26 12.19
N GLY A 219 18.38 -7.94 12.90
CA GLY A 219 17.83 -6.59 12.90
C GLY A 219 16.96 -6.26 14.10
N ARG A 220 17.20 -5.08 14.66
CA ARG A 220 16.52 -4.56 15.85
C ARG A 220 15.40 -3.61 15.44
N LEU A 221 14.17 -3.93 15.86
CA LEU A 221 13.00 -3.08 15.62
C LEU A 221 13.22 -1.70 16.26
N ILE A 222 13.02 -0.64 15.48
CA ILE A 222 13.17 0.74 15.97
C ILE A 222 11.90 1.23 16.66
N VAL A 223 10.75 1.02 16.01
CA VAL A 223 9.44 1.50 16.49
C VAL A 223 8.32 0.74 15.78
N TRP A 224 7.25 0.44 16.50
CA TRP A 224 6.06 -0.16 15.89
C TRP A 224 5.24 0.85 15.08
N ASN A 225 4.49 0.34 14.10
CA ASN A 225 3.44 1.04 13.37
C ASN A 225 2.32 0.03 13.02
N LYS A 226 1.36 0.40 12.16
CA LYS A 226 0.32 -0.51 11.64
C LYS A 226 -0.49 -1.26 12.74
N GLU A 227 -0.80 -0.55 13.83
CA GLU A 227 -1.53 -1.04 15.03
C GLU A 227 -0.78 -2.04 15.93
N PHE A 228 0.46 -2.40 15.60
CA PHE A 228 1.30 -3.21 16.47
C PHE A 228 1.77 -2.39 17.68
N ASN A 229 1.86 -3.05 18.84
CA ASN A 229 2.47 -2.50 20.04
C ASN A 229 3.03 -3.61 20.96
N ALA A 230 3.43 -4.75 20.39
CA ALA A 230 3.88 -5.90 21.16
C ALA A 230 5.10 -5.54 22.04
N SER A 231 4.95 -5.73 23.34
CA SER A 231 5.96 -5.37 24.35
C SER A 231 7.19 -6.27 24.27
N ASN A 232 8.36 -5.75 24.66
CA ASN A 232 9.66 -6.44 24.60
C ASN A 232 10.14 -6.83 23.19
N VAL A 233 9.68 -6.12 22.14
CA VAL A 233 10.20 -6.28 20.77
C VAL A 233 11.02 -5.09 20.31
N VAL A 234 10.60 -3.85 20.61
CA VAL A 234 11.36 -2.64 20.30
C VAL A 234 12.77 -2.73 20.92
N GLY A 235 13.79 -2.40 20.13
CA GLY A 235 15.21 -2.51 20.48
C GLY A 235 15.80 -3.92 20.46
N ASN A 236 14.99 -4.96 20.29
CA ASN A 236 15.42 -6.37 20.32
C ASN A 236 15.51 -6.95 18.89
N ASP A 237 16.37 -7.94 18.71
CA ASP A 237 16.57 -8.61 17.42
C ASP A 237 15.38 -9.52 17.08
N VAL A 238 14.63 -9.16 16.03
CA VAL A 238 13.40 -9.86 15.65
C VAL A 238 13.67 -11.25 15.06
N VAL A 239 14.85 -11.48 14.50
CA VAL A 239 15.27 -12.81 14.01
C VAL A 239 15.53 -13.73 15.19
N VAL A 240 16.21 -13.24 16.24
CA VAL A 240 16.45 -14.02 17.46
C VAL A 240 15.13 -14.37 18.17
N LEU A 241 14.19 -13.42 18.24
CA LEU A 241 12.86 -13.66 18.84
C LEU A 241 12.06 -14.71 18.07
N LEU A 242 12.07 -14.66 16.73
CA LEU A 242 11.43 -15.65 15.87
C LEU A 242 12.10 -17.03 15.97
N GLN A 243 13.43 -17.11 15.80
CA GLN A 243 14.18 -18.36 15.80
C GLN A 243 14.02 -19.12 17.14
N LYS A 244 13.99 -18.40 18.27
CA LYS A 244 13.66 -18.94 19.60
C LYS A 244 12.30 -19.65 19.61
N GLN A 245 11.28 -19.07 18.96
CA GLN A 245 9.92 -19.62 18.95
C GLN A 245 9.73 -20.76 17.93
N LEU A 246 10.48 -20.76 16.83
CA LEU A 246 10.60 -21.88 15.90
C LEU A 246 11.24 -23.11 16.59
N HIS A 247 12.39 -22.90 17.26
CA HIS A 247 13.09 -23.97 18.00
C HIS A 247 12.24 -24.58 19.12
N LYS A 248 11.48 -23.76 19.88
CA LYS A 248 10.53 -24.26 20.90
C LYS A 248 9.49 -25.25 20.34
N ARG A 249 9.19 -25.18 19.04
CA ARG A 249 8.23 -26.06 18.33
C ARG A 249 8.91 -27.17 17.52
N GLY A 250 10.23 -27.31 17.63
CA GLY A 250 11.02 -28.30 16.90
C GLY A 250 11.16 -28.01 15.39
N ILE A 251 10.83 -26.80 14.94
CA ILE A 251 10.92 -26.43 13.52
C ILE A 251 12.39 -26.19 13.17
N ASN A 252 12.91 -26.94 12.19
CA ASN A 252 14.32 -26.90 11.80
C ASN A 252 14.57 -26.05 10.53
N LEU A 253 13.97 -24.85 10.52
CA LEU A 253 14.21 -23.81 9.51
C LEU A 253 15.09 -22.70 10.12
N GLU A 254 16.11 -22.27 9.39
CA GLU A 254 16.99 -21.17 9.77
C GLU A 254 16.53 -19.85 9.15
N VAL A 255 16.25 -18.84 9.96
CA VAL A 255 15.99 -17.47 9.48
C VAL A 255 17.30 -16.86 9.01
N ARG A 256 17.49 -16.93 7.69
CA ARG A 256 18.72 -16.66 6.95
C ARG A 256 18.78 -15.23 6.41
N ALA A 257 17.62 -14.60 6.24
CA ALA A 257 17.49 -13.22 5.81
C ALA A 257 16.33 -12.53 6.54
N LEU A 258 16.54 -11.25 6.85
CA LEU A 258 15.54 -10.29 7.28
C LEU A 258 15.44 -9.23 6.19
N ALA A 259 14.22 -8.92 5.75
CA ALA A 259 13.96 -7.97 4.67
C ALA A 259 12.80 -7.04 5.03
N ASN A 260 12.80 -5.83 4.44
CA ASN A 260 11.60 -5.00 4.35
C ASN A 260 10.77 -5.42 3.12
N ASP A 261 9.47 -5.15 3.11
CA ASP A 261 8.60 -5.49 1.97
C ASP A 261 9.08 -4.87 0.65
N THR A 262 9.52 -3.61 0.67
CA THR A 262 10.11 -2.96 -0.51
C THR A 262 11.33 -3.70 -1.09
N VAL A 263 12.20 -4.23 -0.22
CA VAL A 263 13.40 -4.98 -0.60
C VAL A 263 12.99 -6.32 -1.21
N GLY A 264 12.04 -7.03 -0.59
CA GLY A 264 11.47 -8.25 -1.15
C GLY A 264 10.84 -8.01 -2.53
N THR A 265 9.99 -6.99 -2.66
CA THR A 265 9.35 -6.61 -3.93
C THR A 265 10.37 -6.28 -5.01
N MET A 266 11.50 -5.65 -4.67
CA MET A 266 12.59 -5.41 -5.61
C MET A 266 13.27 -6.71 -6.04
N GLU A 267 13.72 -7.54 -5.11
CA GLU A 267 14.49 -8.75 -5.40
C GLU A 267 13.66 -9.84 -6.11
N ALA A 268 12.36 -9.93 -5.81
CA ALA A 268 11.43 -10.80 -6.53
C ALA A 268 11.32 -10.43 -8.02
N ALA A 269 11.19 -9.14 -8.32
CA ALA A 269 11.15 -8.66 -9.70
C ALA A 269 12.53 -8.69 -10.37
N ALA A 270 13.61 -8.45 -9.62
CA ALA A 270 14.99 -8.52 -10.11
C ALA A 270 15.37 -9.93 -10.55
N TYR A 271 14.92 -10.97 -9.83
CA TYR A 271 15.16 -12.37 -10.19
C TYR A 271 14.53 -12.74 -11.55
N CYS A 272 13.36 -12.18 -11.89
CA CYS A 272 12.73 -12.35 -13.20
C CYS A 272 13.22 -11.36 -14.27
N ASN A 273 13.78 -10.21 -13.86
CA ASN A 273 14.18 -9.12 -14.74
C ASN A 273 15.33 -8.31 -14.11
N ASN A 274 16.56 -8.61 -14.51
CA ASN A 274 17.80 -8.02 -13.99
C ASN A 274 17.90 -6.48 -14.14
N ASP A 275 17.11 -5.85 -15.02
CA ASP A 275 17.02 -4.39 -15.16
C ASP A 275 16.26 -3.73 -13.98
N THR A 276 15.70 -4.53 -13.05
CA THR A 276 15.03 -4.02 -11.85
C THR A 276 16.03 -3.33 -10.91
N ALA A 277 15.70 -2.10 -10.54
CA ALA A 277 16.60 -1.20 -9.82
C ALA A 277 15.97 -0.58 -8.56
N MET A 278 14.65 -0.74 -8.40
CA MET A 278 13.85 -0.15 -7.33
C MET A 278 12.61 -1.01 -7.04
N GLY A 279 12.30 -1.21 -5.77
CA GLY A 279 11.05 -1.80 -5.27
C GLY A 279 10.26 -0.78 -4.46
N VAL A 280 8.99 -0.59 -4.77
CA VAL A 280 8.14 0.47 -4.20
C VAL A 280 6.83 -0.12 -3.69
N ILE A 281 6.38 0.35 -2.53
CA ILE A 281 5.06 0.03 -1.99
C ILE A 281 4.16 1.26 -2.07
N PHE A 282 3.00 1.13 -2.70
CA PHE A 282 1.88 2.07 -2.66
C PHE A 282 0.61 1.33 -2.22
N GLY A 283 0.53 1.02 -0.92
CA GLY A 283 -0.56 0.26 -0.30
C GLY A 283 -1.14 0.98 0.92
N THR A 284 -1.37 0.25 2.02
CA THR A 284 -1.77 0.85 3.31
C THR A 284 -0.76 1.90 3.79
N GLY A 285 0.52 1.64 3.59
CA GLY A 285 1.61 2.61 3.75
C GLY A 285 2.29 2.88 2.41
N THR A 286 3.36 3.68 2.43
CA THR A 286 4.27 3.79 1.29
C THR A 286 5.73 3.86 1.70
N ASN A 287 6.56 3.12 0.98
CA ASN A 287 8.00 3.04 1.16
C ASN A 287 8.67 2.69 -0.17
N ALA A 288 9.99 2.86 -0.28
CA ALA A 288 10.78 2.32 -1.38
C ALA A 288 12.14 1.76 -0.91
N ALA A 289 12.63 0.79 -1.67
CA ALA A 289 14.01 0.33 -1.66
C ALA A 289 14.61 0.48 -3.05
N TYR A 290 15.91 0.73 -3.12
CA TYR A 290 16.64 0.92 -4.37
C TYR A 290 18.11 0.53 -4.20
N ILE A 291 18.82 0.40 -5.32
CA ILE A 291 20.23 0.00 -5.34
C ILE A 291 21.12 1.24 -5.28
N GLU A 292 21.98 1.32 -4.26
CA GLU A 292 22.91 2.42 -4.04
C GLU A 292 24.36 1.91 -4.04
N ARG A 293 25.29 2.72 -4.54
CA ARG A 293 26.73 2.44 -4.45
C ARG A 293 27.18 2.60 -3.01
N THR A 294 27.91 1.64 -2.47
CA THR A 294 28.38 1.70 -1.06
C THR A 294 29.25 2.93 -0.79
N ALA A 295 29.99 3.40 -1.80
CA ALA A 295 30.78 4.64 -1.74
C ALA A 295 29.95 5.91 -1.43
N ASN A 296 28.63 5.89 -1.66
CA ASN A 296 27.70 6.97 -1.32
C ASN A 296 27.11 6.82 0.11
N ILE A 297 27.23 5.63 0.73
CA ILE A 297 26.68 5.33 2.05
C ILE A 297 27.69 5.73 3.14
N GLY A 298 27.80 7.03 3.43
CA GLY A 298 28.80 7.57 4.37
C GLY A 298 28.74 6.99 5.81
N LYS A 299 27.62 6.37 6.20
CA LYS A 299 27.46 5.67 7.49
C LYS A 299 27.71 4.15 7.44
N TRP A 300 28.15 3.60 6.31
CA TRP A 300 28.43 2.17 6.17
C TRP A 300 29.80 1.82 6.76
N ASP A 301 29.80 0.93 7.75
CA ASP A 301 30.98 0.40 8.44
C ASP A 301 31.12 -1.14 8.31
N GLY A 302 30.21 -1.78 7.57
CA GLY A 302 30.22 -3.22 7.33
C GLY A 302 31.17 -3.68 6.21
N PRO A 303 31.06 -4.95 5.77
CA PRO A 303 31.96 -5.53 4.77
C PRO A 303 32.00 -4.75 3.44
N PRO A 304 33.13 -4.76 2.71
CA PRO A 304 33.21 -4.18 1.37
C PRO A 304 32.26 -4.87 0.38
N SER A 305 31.44 -4.06 -0.31
CA SER A 305 30.76 -4.40 -1.57
C SER A 305 30.74 -3.18 -2.48
N GLU A 306 30.41 -3.33 -3.76
CA GLU A 306 30.30 -2.20 -4.70
C GLU A 306 28.96 -1.48 -4.57
N GLU A 307 27.88 -2.24 -4.37
CA GLU A 307 26.51 -1.75 -4.19
C GLU A 307 25.80 -2.48 -3.04
N MET A 308 24.69 -1.89 -2.60
CA MET A 308 23.78 -2.44 -1.60
C MET A 308 22.36 -1.90 -1.84
N VAL A 309 21.36 -2.73 -1.54
CA VAL A 309 19.97 -2.25 -1.45
C VAL A 309 19.79 -1.39 -0.20
N ILE A 310 19.20 -0.20 -0.35
CA ILE A 310 18.84 0.70 0.73
C ILE A 310 17.32 0.74 0.90
N ASN A 311 16.83 0.43 2.09
CA ASN A 311 15.44 0.72 2.48
C ASN A 311 15.35 2.21 2.88
N THR A 312 14.61 3.01 2.12
CA THR A 312 14.58 4.47 2.33
C THR A 312 13.86 4.89 3.62
N GLU A 313 12.81 4.16 4.01
CA GLU A 313 11.77 4.60 4.96
C GLU A 313 11.23 5.99 4.57
N TRP A 314 10.97 6.22 3.28
CA TRP A 314 10.62 7.55 2.74
C TRP A 314 9.34 8.15 3.31
N GLY A 315 8.49 7.34 3.95
CA GLY A 315 7.18 7.77 4.44
C GLY A 315 7.30 8.86 5.48
N ASN A 316 8.43 8.90 6.20
CA ASN A 316 8.75 9.89 7.22
C ASN A 316 9.41 11.18 6.69
N LEU A 317 9.64 11.32 5.37
CA LEU A 317 10.15 12.57 4.78
C LEU A 317 9.33 13.76 5.29
N ASP A 318 10.01 14.77 5.85
CA ASP A 318 9.33 15.95 6.37
C ASP A 318 8.88 16.83 5.21
N MET A 319 7.56 17.00 5.11
CA MET A 319 6.91 17.76 4.04
C MET A 319 6.77 19.25 4.37
N GLY A 320 7.06 19.67 5.61
CA GLY A 320 7.19 21.09 5.99
C GLY A 320 6.09 22.01 5.43
N ASN A 321 6.48 22.95 4.58
CA ASN A 321 5.62 23.93 3.90
C ASN A 321 4.87 23.40 2.66
N MET A 322 5.14 22.17 2.22
CA MET A 322 4.48 21.52 1.07
C MET A 322 3.16 20.83 1.46
N MET A 323 2.88 20.72 2.76
CA MET A 323 1.58 20.28 3.28
C MET A 323 0.53 21.39 3.13
N ASN A 324 -0.68 21.03 2.68
CA ASN A 324 -1.84 21.90 2.74
C ASN A 324 -2.54 21.80 4.10
N LEU A 325 -3.62 22.58 4.29
CA LEU A 325 -4.33 22.64 5.58
C LEU A 325 -5.00 21.30 5.96
N TYR A 326 -5.40 20.49 4.99
CA TYR A 326 -6.01 19.17 5.20
C TYR A 326 -4.96 18.14 5.62
N ASP A 327 -3.77 18.17 4.99
CA ASP A 327 -2.61 17.36 5.41
C ASP A 327 -2.22 17.65 6.86
N ALA A 328 -2.11 18.94 7.21
CA ALA A 328 -1.77 19.39 8.55
C ALA A 328 -2.82 18.96 9.59
N ALA A 329 -4.11 19.02 9.25
CA ALA A 329 -5.19 18.53 10.11
C ALA A 329 -5.10 17.01 10.34
N ILE A 330 -4.78 16.23 9.29
CA ILE A 330 -4.61 14.77 9.37
C ILE A 330 -3.37 14.40 10.18
N ASP A 331 -2.25 15.11 9.99
CA ASP A 331 -1.03 14.91 10.79
C ASP A 331 -1.30 15.19 12.27
N ALA A 332 -1.89 16.36 12.59
CA ALA A 332 -2.20 16.77 13.96
C ALA A 332 -3.19 15.83 14.67
N ALA A 333 -4.17 15.28 13.95
CA ALA A 333 -5.16 14.34 14.49
C ALA A 333 -4.72 12.86 14.43
N SER A 334 -3.53 12.55 13.90
CA SER A 334 -3.02 11.18 13.75
C SER A 334 -2.60 10.56 15.09
N GLN A 335 -2.29 9.25 15.08
CA GLN A 335 -1.69 8.59 16.25
C GLN A 335 -0.22 8.98 16.46
N ASN A 336 0.41 9.59 15.46
CA ASN A 336 1.82 9.95 15.41
C ASN A 336 2.03 11.33 14.75
N PRO A 337 1.56 12.44 15.36
CA PRO A 337 1.72 13.78 14.80
C PRO A 337 3.19 14.14 14.60
N GLY A 338 3.51 14.71 13.43
CA GLY A 338 4.88 15.05 13.04
C GLY A 338 5.66 13.92 12.36
N CYS A 339 5.16 12.68 12.40
CA CYS A 339 5.80 11.52 11.77
C CYS A 339 5.04 11.07 10.52
N GLN A 340 5.68 10.32 9.63
CA GLN A 340 5.02 9.72 8.44
C GLN A 340 4.28 10.73 7.53
N ARG A 341 4.76 11.98 7.43
CA ARG A 341 4.05 13.07 6.72
C ARG A 341 3.88 12.80 5.23
N PHE A 342 4.95 12.38 4.55
CA PHE A 342 4.88 12.00 3.14
C PHE A 342 3.94 10.81 2.89
N GLU A 343 3.96 9.80 3.78
CA GLU A 343 3.05 8.66 3.72
C GLU A 343 1.57 9.07 3.86
N LYS A 344 1.27 9.98 4.80
CA LYS A 344 -0.09 10.54 5.02
C LYS A 344 -0.67 11.27 3.79
N MET A 345 0.18 11.74 2.88
CA MET A 345 -0.24 12.44 1.67
C MET A 345 -0.48 11.52 0.45
N ILE A 346 -0.13 10.23 0.55
CA ILE A 346 -0.10 9.27 -0.58
C ILE A 346 -0.86 7.97 -0.29
N SER A 347 -0.71 7.39 0.90
CA SER A 347 -1.05 5.97 1.09
C SER A 347 -2.55 5.70 1.18
N GLY A 348 -2.94 4.48 0.81
CA GLY A 348 -4.33 4.02 0.80
C GLY A 348 -4.98 3.99 2.18
N MET A 349 -4.23 4.13 3.27
CA MET A 349 -4.79 4.39 4.61
C MET A 349 -5.36 5.80 4.72
N TYR A 350 -4.73 6.80 4.10
CA TYR A 350 -5.03 8.22 4.32
C TYR A 350 -5.77 8.92 3.18
N LEU A 351 -5.78 8.39 1.94
CA LEU A 351 -6.52 9.00 0.82
C LEU A 351 -8.02 9.19 1.13
N GLY A 352 -8.68 8.19 1.71
CA GLY A 352 -10.07 8.29 2.15
C GLY A 352 -10.28 9.32 3.27
N GLU A 353 -9.35 9.42 4.22
CA GLU A 353 -9.39 10.45 5.28
C GLU A 353 -9.13 11.86 4.73
N MET A 354 -8.25 12.00 3.74
CA MET A 354 -8.02 13.23 2.98
C MET A 354 -9.32 13.72 2.33
N CYS A 355 -10.06 12.80 1.72
CA CYS A 355 -11.38 13.06 1.16
C CYS A 355 -12.36 13.47 2.27
N ARG A 356 -12.44 12.73 3.39
CA ARG A 356 -13.32 13.04 4.53
C ARG A 356 -13.07 14.44 5.08
N VAL A 357 -11.82 14.76 5.42
CA VAL A 357 -11.43 16.06 6.00
C VAL A 357 -11.75 17.19 5.03
N THR A 358 -11.44 17.03 3.73
CA THR A 358 -11.80 18.00 2.69
C THR A 358 -13.31 18.22 2.63
N LEU A 359 -14.12 17.15 2.51
CA LEU A 359 -15.58 17.24 2.39
C LEU A 359 -16.26 17.88 3.62
N THR A 360 -15.68 17.70 4.81
CA THR A 360 -16.20 18.31 6.05
C THR A 360 -15.68 19.72 6.33
N SER A 361 -14.71 20.21 5.56
CA SER A 361 -14.18 21.58 5.72
C SER A 361 -15.22 22.63 5.31
N PRO A 362 -15.42 23.72 6.06
CA PRO A 362 -16.37 24.78 5.69
C PRO A 362 -16.18 25.30 4.26
N GLU A 363 -14.92 25.39 3.81
CA GLU A 363 -14.47 25.93 2.53
C GLU A 363 -14.84 25.05 1.31
N VAL A 364 -15.24 23.79 1.53
CA VAL A 364 -15.71 22.87 0.47
C VAL A 364 -17.13 22.40 0.74
N LEU A 365 -17.50 22.19 2.01
CA LEU A 365 -18.83 21.76 2.42
C LEU A 365 -19.94 22.70 1.94
N HIS A 366 -19.68 24.02 1.92
CA HIS A 366 -20.63 25.01 1.40
C HIS A 366 -20.93 24.85 -0.10
N GLY A 367 -20.09 24.12 -0.84
CA GLY A 367 -20.27 23.84 -2.26
C GLY A 367 -21.31 22.75 -2.52
N PHE A 368 -21.73 21.96 -1.54
CA PHE A 368 -22.76 20.93 -1.70
C PHE A 368 -24.17 21.46 -1.44
N SER A 369 -25.17 20.79 -2.01
CA SER A 369 -26.58 21.04 -1.70
C SER A 369 -26.84 20.87 -0.20
N SER A 370 -27.76 21.66 0.37
CA SER A 370 -28.00 21.67 1.82
C SER A 370 -28.37 20.30 2.39
N THR A 371 -29.10 19.48 1.62
CA THR A 371 -29.44 18.10 1.96
C THR A 371 -28.20 17.21 2.02
N PHE A 372 -27.33 17.27 1.01
CA PHE A 372 -26.13 16.43 0.98
C PHE A 372 -25.06 16.90 1.97
N ALA A 373 -24.88 18.21 2.14
CA ALA A 373 -24.02 18.80 3.18
C ALA A 373 -24.42 18.34 4.59
N ALA A 374 -25.73 18.28 4.89
CA ALA A 374 -26.23 17.72 6.14
C ALA A 374 -25.96 16.21 6.27
N SER A 375 -26.05 15.45 5.16
CA SER A 375 -25.67 14.03 5.15
C SER A 375 -24.17 13.82 5.37
N LEU A 376 -23.29 14.62 4.74
CA LEU A 376 -21.84 14.57 4.95
C LEU A 376 -21.51 14.86 6.42
N THR A 377 -22.02 15.98 6.95
CA THR A 377 -21.78 16.41 8.35
C THR A 377 -22.24 15.39 9.38
N SER A 378 -23.36 14.70 9.16
CA SER A 378 -23.92 13.72 10.10
C SER A 378 -23.36 12.30 9.97
N LYS A 379 -22.63 11.99 8.89
CA LYS A 379 -22.09 10.64 8.61
C LYS A 379 -20.57 10.56 8.65
N LEU A 380 -19.88 11.66 8.40
CA LEU A 380 -18.42 11.73 8.33
C LEU A 380 -17.79 12.30 9.62
N THR A 381 -18.41 12.03 10.77
CA THR A 381 -17.99 12.54 12.09
C THR A 381 -16.73 11.86 12.61
N GLU A 382 -16.59 10.54 12.40
CA GLU A 382 -15.48 9.75 12.93
C GLU A 382 -14.23 9.85 12.05
N ARG A 383 -13.04 9.83 12.67
CA ARG A 383 -11.76 9.76 11.94
C ARG A 383 -11.69 8.45 11.15
N MET A 384 -11.13 8.48 9.94
CA MET A 384 -10.99 7.34 9.03
C MET A 384 -12.34 6.75 8.54
N SER A 385 -13.47 7.44 8.71
CA SER A 385 -14.80 6.87 8.40
C SER A 385 -15.10 6.72 6.91
N LEU A 386 -14.35 7.40 6.03
CA LEU A 386 -14.48 7.32 4.57
C LEU A 386 -13.37 6.42 4.03
N PRO A 387 -13.68 5.21 3.51
CA PRO A 387 -12.66 4.30 3.02
C PRO A 387 -12.17 4.71 1.62
N THR A 388 -10.87 4.58 1.37
CA THR A 388 -10.25 4.82 0.04
C THR A 388 -10.91 4.00 -1.09
N ALA A 389 -11.51 2.85 -0.78
CA ALA A 389 -12.28 2.06 -1.75
C ALA A 389 -13.54 2.79 -2.26
N LEU A 390 -14.23 3.58 -1.42
CA LEU A 390 -15.37 4.40 -1.86
C LEU A 390 -14.89 5.55 -2.74
N MET A 391 -13.77 6.17 -2.38
CA MET A 391 -13.12 7.21 -3.19
C MET A 391 -12.76 6.70 -4.59
N ALA A 392 -12.21 5.48 -4.68
CA ALA A 392 -11.94 4.80 -5.95
C ALA A 392 -13.22 4.42 -6.72
N GLU A 393 -14.30 3.98 -6.04
CA GLU A 393 -15.59 3.68 -6.68
C GLU A 393 -16.26 4.93 -7.28
N ILE A 394 -16.15 6.07 -6.60
CA ILE A 394 -16.59 7.39 -7.11
C ILE A 394 -15.76 7.78 -8.32
N GLU A 395 -14.43 7.78 -8.21
CA GLU A 395 -13.56 8.29 -9.29
C GLU A 395 -13.60 7.42 -10.56
N GLY A 396 -13.79 6.10 -10.39
CA GLY A 396 -13.91 5.14 -11.49
C GLY A 396 -15.25 5.20 -12.24
N ASP A 397 -16.24 5.96 -11.76
CA ASP A 397 -17.52 6.16 -12.45
C ASP A 397 -17.38 7.21 -13.56
N ALA A 398 -16.89 6.76 -14.72
CA ALA A 398 -16.79 7.59 -15.92
C ALA A 398 -18.14 7.79 -16.66
N SER A 399 -19.28 7.43 -16.06
CA SER A 399 -20.59 7.59 -16.70
C SER A 399 -21.13 9.02 -16.57
N SER A 400 -21.74 9.54 -17.64
CA SER A 400 -22.29 10.90 -17.65
C SER A 400 -23.47 11.12 -16.68
N SER A 401 -24.12 10.05 -16.20
CA SER A 401 -25.16 10.13 -15.18
C SER A 401 -24.64 9.96 -13.75
N MET A 402 -23.41 9.46 -13.59
CA MET A 402 -22.77 9.17 -12.30
C MET A 402 -23.66 8.32 -11.37
N ASP A 403 -24.37 7.33 -11.93
CA ASP A 403 -25.34 6.53 -11.17
C ASP A 403 -24.67 5.42 -10.34
N ALA A 404 -23.45 5.00 -10.69
CA ALA A 404 -22.69 4.10 -9.83
C ALA A 404 -22.23 4.83 -8.57
N THR A 405 -21.73 6.05 -8.72
CA THR A 405 -21.46 7.00 -7.63
C THR A 405 -22.68 7.17 -6.74
N GLY A 406 -23.86 7.42 -7.32
CA GLY A 406 -25.11 7.53 -6.56
C GLY A 406 -25.39 6.32 -5.67
N ARG A 407 -25.30 5.10 -6.23
CA ARG A 407 -25.50 3.84 -5.48
C ARG A 407 -24.41 3.58 -4.43
N ALA A 408 -23.16 3.93 -4.72
CA ALA A 408 -22.04 3.79 -3.79
C ALA A 408 -22.24 4.68 -2.55
N LEU A 409 -22.69 5.93 -2.77
CA LEU A 409 -23.04 6.86 -1.70
C LEU A 409 -24.21 6.37 -0.85
N GLU A 410 -25.30 5.92 -1.47
CA GLU A 410 -26.45 5.35 -0.74
C GLU A 410 -26.06 4.14 0.11
N LYS A 411 -25.23 3.24 -0.43
CA LYS A 411 -24.67 2.08 0.29
C LYS A 411 -23.76 2.50 1.45
N ALA A 412 -23.03 3.60 1.32
CA ALA A 412 -22.23 4.21 2.39
C ALA A 412 -23.09 5.02 3.39
N GLY A 413 -24.40 5.12 3.17
CA GLY A 413 -25.32 5.92 4.00
C GLY A 413 -25.23 7.44 3.78
N LEU A 414 -24.55 7.87 2.72
CA LEU A 414 -24.46 9.26 2.26
C LEU A 414 -25.60 9.53 1.27
N VAL A 415 -26.64 10.24 1.71
CA VAL A 415 -27.93 10.33 1.00
C VAL A 415 -28.24 11.75 0.53
N GLY A 416 -29.02 11.86 -0.55
CA GLY A 416 -29.48 13.15 -1.09
C GLY A 416 -28.50 13.85 -2.04
N ALA A 417 -27.49 13.15 -2.55
CA ALA A 417 -26.55 13.69 -3.54
C ALA A 417 -27.22 13.98 -4.89
N THR A 418 -27.31 15.27 -5.25
CA THR A 418 -27.70 15.72 -6.60
C THR A 418 -26.59 15.41 -7.62
N PRO A 419 -26.86 15.43 -8.95
CA PRO A 419 -25.80 15.29 -9.96
C PRO A 419 -24.66 16.30 -9.79
N ARG A 420 -24.99 17.55 -9.44
CA ARG A 420 -24.02 18.60 -9.08
C ARG A 420 -23.15 18.19 -7.88
N ASP A 421 -23.74 17.59 -6.85
CA ASP A 421 -22.98 17.11 -5.68
C ASP A 421 -22.04 15.96 -6.04
N ARG A 422 -22.48 15.04 -6.92
CA ARG A 422 -21.63 13.94 -7.42
C ARG A 422 -20.43 14.48 -8.21
N ALA A 423 -20.66 15.49 -9.07
CA ALA A 423 -19.58 16.13 -9.84
C ALA A 423 -18.55 16.83 -8.93
N LEU A 424 -18.98 17.58 -7.91
CA LEU A 424 -18.04 18.19 -6.94
C LEU A 424 -17.28 17.13 -6.14
N LEU A 425 -17.95 16.05 -5.74
CA LEU A 425 -17.32 14.95 -5.02
C LEU A 425 -16.29 14.19 -5.88
N HIS A 426 -16.56 13.99 -7.17
CA HIS A 426 -15.61 13.40 -8.12
C HIS A 426 -14.38 14.29 -8.30
N GLU A 427 -14.56 15.61 -8.42
CA GLU A 427 -13.47 16.58 -8.38
C GLU A 427 -12.63 16.44 -7.09
N VAL A 428 -13.25 16.29 -5.91
CA VAL A 428 -12.50 16.06 -4.65
C VAL A 428 -11.63 14.82 -4.77
N CYS A 429 -12.18 13.70 -5.26
CA CYS A 429 -11.42 12.47 -5.45
C CYS A 429 -10.24 12.66 -6.42
N VAL A 430 -10.49 13.20 -7.62
CA VAL A 430 -9.46 13.38 -8.65
C VAL A 430 -8.35 14.34 -8.20
N ASN A 431 -8.66 15.44 -7.53
CA ASN A 431 -7.64 16.39 -7.09
C ASN A 431 -6.70 15.76 -6.05
N ILE A 432 -7.24 15.01 -5.08
CA ILE A 432 -6.45 14.29 -4.08
C ILE A 432 -5.60 13.19 -4.72
N SER A 433 -6.19 12.33 -5.55
CA SER A 433 -5.51 11.17 -6.16
C SER A 433 -4.47 11.58 -7.19
N THR A 434 -4.72 12.67 -7.94
CA THR A 434 -3.73 13.28 -8.84
C THR A 434 -2.54 13.79 -8.06
N ARG A 435 -2.74 14.52 -6.96
CA ARG A 435 -1.63 15.01 -6.14
C ARG A 435 -0.82 13.85 -5.56
N ALA A 436 -1.48 12.82 -5.02
CA ALA A 436 -0.80 11.63 -4.51
C ALA A 436 0.10 10.97 -5.59
N ALA A 437 -0.41 10.81 -6.82
CA ALA A 437 0.37 10.27 -7.93
C ALA A 437 1.55 11.18 -8.35
N MET A 438 1.40 12.51 -8.31
CA MET A 438 2.52 13.43 -8.58
C MET A 438 3.61 13.36 -7.50
N LEU A 439 3.23 13.24 -6.22
CA LEU A 439 4.16 13.06 -5.10
C LEU A 439 4.92 11.74 -5.24
N SER A 440 4.22 10.63 -5.53
CA SER A 440 4.80 9.32 -5.84
C SER A 440 5.78 9.36 -7.00
N ALA A 441 5.39 9.97 -8.13
CA ALA A 441 6.28 10.16 -9.28
C ALA A 441 7.53 10.96 -8.91
N THR A 442 7.38 12.01 -8.10
CA THR A 442 8.50 12.88 -7.71
C THR A 442 9.53 12.14 -6.85
N ALA A 443 9.10 11.36 -5.86
CA ALA A 443 10.01 10.56 -5.03
C ALA A 443 10.70 9.44 -5.82
N VAL A 444 9.98 8.80 -6.75
CA VAL A 444 10.59 7.83 -7.68
C VAL A 444 11.68 8.48 -8.54
N VAL A 445 11.38 9.62 -9.18
CA VAL A 445 12.39 10.33 -10.01
C VAL A 445 13.56 10.83 -9.16
N ALA A 446 13.34 11.23 -7.91
CA ALA A 446 14.42 11.59 -6.99
C ALA A 446 15.35 10.40 -6.72
N LEU A 447 14.83 9.19 -6.50
CA LEU A 447 15.65 8.00 -6.35
C LEU A 447 16.37 7.60 -7.65
N LEU A 448 15.70 7.68 -8.81
CA LEU A 448 16.35 7.46 -10.12
C LEU A 448 17.53 8.45 -10.34
N GLU A 449 17.41 9.69 -9.89
CA GLU A 449 18.50 10.67 -9.94
C GLU A 449 19.60 10.39 -8.91
N GLN A 450 19.25 9.94 -7.70
CA GLN A 450 20.19 9.52 -6.66
C GLN A 450 21.10 8.37 -7.13
N MET A 451 20.55 7.41 -7.88
CA MET A 451 21.29 6.27 -8.45
C MET A 451 22.32 6.66 -9.53
N GLY A 452 22.20 7.87 -10.11
CA GLY A 452 23.15 8.42 -11.08
C GLY A 452 23.12 7.81 -12.49
N ASN A 453 22.54 6.62 -12.69
CA ASN A 453 22.25 6.06 -14.01
C ASN A 453 20.99 5.19 -13.96
N ALA A 454 19.87 5.73 -14.45
CA ALA A 454 18.54 5.14 -14.27
C ALA A 454 17.73 4.99 -15.57
N ASP A 455 18.31 5.36 -16.71
CA ASP A 455 17.65 5.19 -18.00
C ASP A 455 17.62 3.67 -18.35
N GLY A 456 16.44 3.14 -18.69
CA GLY A 456 16.23 1.71 -18.98
C GLY A 456 15.78 0.85 -17.80
N CYS A 457 15.75 1.39 -16.58
CA CYS A 457 15.46 0.62 -15.37
C CYS A 457 13.99 0.19 -15.23
N THR A 458 13.81 -0.95 -14.57
CA THR A 458 12.49 -1.43 -14.10
C THR A 458 12.27 -1.05 -12.64
N ILE A 459 11.06 -0.60 -12.34
CA ILE A 459 10.59 -0.24 -11.00
C ILE A 459 9.46 -1.20 -10.66
N ALA A 460 9.74 -2.09 -9.71
CA ALA A 460 8.78 -3.05 -9.18
C ALA A 460 7.88 -2.35 -8.18
N ILE A 461 6.57 -2.38 -8.40
CA ILE A 461 5.60 -1.70 -7.54
C ILE A 461 4.57 -2.71 -7.05
N ASP A 462 4.34 -2.74 -5.73
CA ASP A 462 3.26 -3.50 -5.11
C ASP A 462 2.37 -2.57 -4.27
N GLY A 463 1.17 -3.03 -3.94
CA GLY A 463 0.20 -2.32 -3.10
C GLY A 463 -1.05 -1.85 -3.84
N THR A 464 -2.14 -1.82 -3.07
CA THR A 464 -3.51 -1.63 -3.55
C THR A 464 -3.81 -0.25 -4.15
N VAL A 465 -3.01 0.79 -3.85
CA VAL A 465 -3.20 2.10 -4.50
C VAL A 465 -2.73 2.02 -5.96
N PHE A 466 -1.56 1.44 -6.22
CA PHE A 466 -1.05 1.31 -7.58
C PHE A 466 -1.83 0.27 -8.40
N GLU A 467 -2.22 -0.86 -7.79
CA GLU A 467 -3.01 -1.89 -8.48
C GLU A 467 -4.45 -1.44 -8.76
N CYS A 468 -5.16 -0.97 -7.73
CA CYS A 468 -6.62 -0.86 -7.74
C CYS A 468 -7.14 0.57 -7.92
N TYR A 469 -6.38 1.60 -7.57
CA TYR A 469 -6.89 2.97 -7.62
C TYR A 469 -6.99 3.47 -9.09
N PRO A 470 -8.13 4.01 -9.54
CA PRO A 470 -8.29 4.49 -10.92
C PRO A 470 -7.24 5.53 -11.31
N TYR A 471 -6.68 5.37 -12.52
CA TYR A 471 -5.76 6.31 -13.14
C TYR A 471 -4.45 6.59 -12.38
N PHE A 472 -4.16 5.90 -11.27
CA PHE A 472 -2.99 6.21 -10.42
C PHE A 472 -1.66 5.95 -11.15
N LYS A 473 -1.55 4.81 -11.84
CA LYS A 473 -0.37 4.46 -12.66
C LYS A 473 -0.19 5.50 -13.78
N GLU A 474 -1.25 5.77 -14.51
CA GLU A 474 -1.28 6.64 -15.69
C GLU A 474 -0.87 8.09 -15.31
N ARG A 475 -1.29 8.57 -14.14
CA ARG A 475 -0.84 9.86 -13.58
C ARG A 475 0.61 9.80 -13.09
N MET A 476 1.04 8.71 -12.47
CA MET A 476 2.42 8.55 -12.04
C MET A 476 3.39 8.57 -13.25
N GLU A 477 3.05 7.88 -14.33
CA GLU A 477 3.78 7.91 -15.61
C GLU A 477 3.83 9.33 -16.19
N PHE A 478 2.71 10.07 -16.19
CA PHE A 478 2.69 11.48 -16.58
C PHE A 478 3.61 12.34 -15.70
N GLY A 479 3.62 12.14 -14.38
CA GLY A 479 4.50 12.87 -13.46
C GLY A 479 6.00 12.60 -13.73
N ILE A 480 6.34 11.37 -14.07
CA ILE A 480 7.70 10.97 -14.50
C ILE A 480 8.05 11.65 -15.84
N GLU A 481 7.12 11.67 -16.81
CA GLU A 481 7.28 12.36 -18.09
C GLU A 481 7.53 13.87 -17.91
N GLN A 482 6.80 14.53 -16.99
CA GLN A 482 7.01 15.96 -16.70
C GLN A 482 8.38 16.27 -16.07
N LEU A 483 8.90 15.38 -15.21
CA LEU A 483 10.17 15.60 -14.50
C LEU A 483 11.41 15.19 -15.30
N MET A 484 11.32 14.14 -16.12
CA MET A 484 12.48 13.56 -16.85
C MET A 484 12.49 13.88 -18.35
N GLY A 485 11.35 14.30 -18.91
CA GLY A 485 11.13 14.43 -20.34
C GLY A 485 10.79 13.08 -21.00
N ALA A 486 9.96 13.13 -22.04
CA ALA A 486 9.37 11.94 -22.67
C ALA A 486 10.40 10.89 -23.15
N GLN A 487 11.54 11.31 -23.72
CA GLN A 487 12.55 10.36 -24.20
C GLN A 487 13.11 9.48 -23.07
N ARG A 488 13.36 10.06 -21.89
CA ARG A 488 13.90 9.32 -20.74
C ARG A 488 12.81 8.55 -20.02
N ALA A 489 11.64 9.16 -19.82
CA ALA A 489 10.49 8.53 -19.17
C ALA A 489 10.06 7.24 -19.88
N HIS A 490 10.08 7.19 -21.22
CA HIS A 490 9.78 5.97 -21.99
C HIS A 490 10.77 4.80 -21.77
N THR A 491 11.92 5.04 -21.15
CA THR A 491 12.87 3.97 -20.79
C THR A 491 12.57 3.33 -19.43
N ILE A 492 11.76 4.00 -18.60
CA ILE A 492 11.40 3.55 -17.25
C ILE A 492 10.18 2.62 -17.34
N LYS A 493 10.29 1.42 -16.77
CA LYS A 493 9.18 0.45 -16.75
C LYS A 493 8.58 0.37 -15.35
N LEU A 494 7.34 0.85 -15.17
CA LEU A 494 6.57 0.62 -13.94
C LEU A 494 5.82 -0.72 -14.05
N VAL A 495 6.24 -1.71 -13.25
CA VAL A 495 5.68 -3.07 -13.28
C VAL A 495 4.97 -3.38 -11.96
N LEU A 496 3.80 -4.04 -12.05
CA LEU A 496 3.10 -4.54 -10.86
C LEU A 496 3.76 -5.86 -10.41
N ALA A 497 4.30 -5.89 -9.19
CA ALA A 497 5.04 -7.02 -8.64
C ALA A 497 4.24 -7.69 -7.52
N LYS A 498 3.20 -8.45 -7.91
CA LYS A 498 2.32 -9.15 -6.97
C LYS A 498 3.10 -10.16 -6.12
N ASP A 499 2.78 -10.19 -4.82
CA ASP A 499 3.38 -11.09 -3.82
C ASP A 499 4.92 -11.00 -3.69
N GLY A 500 5.52 -9.92 -4.21
CA GLY A 500 6.96 -9.70 -4.20
C GLY A 500 7.57 -9.69 -2.78
N SER A 501 6.84 -9.21 -1.78
CA SER A 501 7.29 -9.20 -0.37
C SER A 501 7.61 -10.60 0.16
N GLY A 502 6.84 -11.63 -0.22
CA GLY A 502 7.02 -13.02 0.23
C GLY A 502 8.04 -13.76 -0.62
N VAL A 503 7.87 -13.74 -1.95
CA VAL A 503 8.79 -14.39 -2.90
C VAL A 503 10.21 -13.83 -2.77
N GLY A 504 10.33 -12.51 -2.62
CA GLY A 504 11.60 -11.82 -2.44
C GLY A 504 12.34 -12.21 -1.17
N ALA A 505 11.63 -12.45 -0.05
CA ALA A 505 12.27 -12.91 1.19
C ALA A 505 13.01 -14.24 0.99
N ALA A 506 12.38 -15.20 0.29
CA ALA A 506 12.97 -16.49 -0.03
C ALA A 506 14.19 -16.34 -0.97
N ILE A 507 14.09 -15.45 -1.96
CA ILE A 507 15.20 -15.15 -2.89
C ILE A 507 16.37 -14.49 -2.14
N ILE A 508 16.12 -13.56 -1.23
CA ILE A 508 17.16 -12.94 -0.38
C ILE A 508 17.81 -14.02 0.52
N ALA A 509 17.04 -14.97 1.04
CA ALA A 509 17.58 -16.11 1.78
C ALA A 509 18.42 -17.07 0.91
N ALA A 510 18.16 -17.17 -0.39
CA ALA A 510 18.94 -17.96 -1.33
C ALA A 510 20.32 -17.34 -1.61
N ILE A 511 20.38 -16.01 -1.80
CA ILE A 511 21.65 -15.28 -2.05
C ILE A 511 22.44 -14.96 -0.78
N ALA A 512 21.78 -14.98 0.39
CA ALA A 512 22.43 -14.82 1.69
C ALA A 512 23.45 -15.94 1.93
N LYS A 513 24.72 -15.56 2.03
CA LYS A 513 25.84 -16.48 2.32
C LYS A 513 25.88 -16.82 3.83
N PRO A 514 26.42 -18.00 4.22
CA PRO A 514 26.61 -18.36 5.63
C PRO A 514 27.61 -17.45 6.35
#